data_AF-A0A924HL34-F1
#
_entry.id   AF-A0A924HL34-F1
#
_cell.length_a   1.000
_cell.length_b   1.000
_cell.length_c   1.000
_cell.angle_alpha   90.00
_cell.angle_beta   90.00
_cell.angle_gamma   90.00
#
_symmetry.space_group_name_H-M   'P 1'
#
loop_
_entity.id
_entity.type
_entity.pdbx_description
1 polymer ?
#
loop_
_entity_poly.entity_id
_entity_poly.type
_entity_poly.pdbx_seq_one_letter_code
_entity_poly.pdbx_strand_id
1 'polypeptide(L)'
;MKNYIYKISTVVFSLFLLTVMGCKKEYKNPGGANEADILSSPRGLTGVTVGLQRVYASGRLGIIYNAVTANGFVTNEILLLNQGNLPELQLSTGGATVDGTNTILNNLWTSANKVIYDADNVINNSAKLGDKSVASSLIAYASIFKAL
;
A
#
# COMPACT_ATOMS: atom_id res chain seq x y z
N MET A 1 12.49 58.14 10.63
CA MET A 1 12.80 56.92 9.85
C MET A 1 13.07 55.69 10.72
N LYS A 2 13.94 55.74 11.75
CA LYS A 2 14.20 54.60 12.67
C LYS A 2 12.92 53.97 13.28
N ASN A 3 11.95 54.77 13.71
CA ASN A 3 10.71 54.25 14.32
C ASN A 3 9.79 53.48 13.36
N TYR A 4 9.89 53.72 12.04
CA TYR A 4 9.13 52.97 11.04
C TYR A 4 9.79 51.63 10.72
N ILE A 5 11.12 51.57 10.74
CA ILE A 5 11.88 50.32 10.56
C ILE A 5 11.60 49.34 11.69
N TYR A 6 11.56 49.80 12.95
CA TYR A 6 11.21 48.93 14.09
C TYR A 6 9.79 48.39 14.02
N LYS A 7 8.82 49.20 13.56
CA LYS A 7 7.42 48.79 13.37
C LYS A 7 7.27 47.76 12.24
N ILE A 8 7.96 47.95 11.12
CA ILE A 8 7.95 46.98 10.02
C ILE A 8 8.59 45.67 10.47
N SER A 9 9.71 45.73 11.20
CA SER A 9 10.37 44.53 11.73
C SER A 9 9.51 43.75 12.72
N THR A 10 8.70 44.43 13.55
CA THR A 10 7.79 43.74 14.50
C THR A 10 6.59 43.11 13.79
N VAL A 11 6.07 43.75 12.74
CA VAL A 11 4.96 43.17 11.94
C VAL A 11 5.43 41.95 11.16
N VAL A 12 6.62 42.01 10.55
CA VAL A 12 7.19 40.88 9.80
C VAL A 12 7.50 39.69 10.73
N PHE A 13 8.05 39.96 11.92
CA PHE A 13 8.31 38.90 12.92
C PHE A 13 7.03 38.26 13.45
N SER A 14 5.99 39.07 13.71
CA SER A 14 4.68 38.57 14.13
C SER A 14 4.01 37.72 13.06
N LEU A 15 4.16 38.10 11.78
CA LEU A 15 3.62 37.33 10.66
C LEU A 15 4.36 36.00 10.44
N PHE A 16 5.67 35.97 10.70
CA PHE A 16 6.49 34.75 10.66
C PHE A 16 6.15 33.78 11.80
N LEU A 17 5.80 34.29 13.00
CA LEU A 17 5.37 33.45 14.12
C LEU A 17 4.01 32.76 13.86
N LEU A 18 3.13 33.38 13.06
CA LEU A 18 1.83 32.82 12.69
C LEU A 18 1.93 31.66 11.68
N THR A 19 3.00 31.59 10.88
CA THR A 19 3.17 30.49 9.90
C THR A 19 3.84 29.25 10.50
N VAL A 20 4.54 29.37 11.64
CA VAL A 20 5.22 28.24 12.31
C VAL A 20 4.39 27.56 13.41
N MET A 21 3.30 28.19 13.88
CA MET A 21 2.39 27.63 14.89
C MET A 21 1.12 27.00 14.32
N GLY A 22 1.17 26.49 13.09
CA GLY A 22 0.09 25.65 12.57
C GLY A 22 -0.03 24.36 13.38
N CYS A 23 -1.14 24.19 14.11
CA CYS A 23 -1.46 22.94 14.80
C CYS A 23 -1.47 21.80 13.77
N LYS A 24 -0.58 20.81 13.91
CA LYS A 24 -0.64 19.61 13.09
C LYS A 24 -1.95 18.89 13.40
N LYS A 25 -2.89 18.88 12.45
CA LYS A 25 -4.13 18.09 12.52
C LYS A 25 -3.87 16.60 12.21
N GLU A 26 -2.73 16.09 12.65
CA GLU A 26 -2.37 14.68 12.59
C GLU A 26 -2.96 14.01 13.84
N TYR A 27 -4.23 13.63 13.74
CA TYR A 27 -4.88 12.89 14.80
C TYR A 27 -4.41 11.45 14.74
N LYS A 28 -3.80 10.97 15.84
CA LYS A 28 -3.53 9.54 16.00
C LYS A 28 -4.84 8.78 15.90
N ASN A 29 -4.85 7.69 15.13
CA ASN A 29 -5.99 6.81 15.07
C ASN A 29 -6.11 6.08 16.43
N PRO A 30 -7.13 6.36 17.26
CA PRO A 30 -7.26 5.71 18.56
C PRO A 30 -7.67 4.23 18.45
N GLY A 31 -8.24 3.82 17.31
CA GLY A 31 -8.71 2.46 17.06
C GLY A 31 -7.81 1.63 16.14
N GLY A 32 -6.66 2.17 15.74
CA GLY A 32 -5.77 1.53 14.77
C GLY A 32 -4.31 1.88 14.98
N ALA A 33 -3.45 1.21 14.23
CA ALA A 33 -2.03 1.47 14.31
C ALA A 33 -1.65 2.67 13.43
N ASN A 34 -0.85 3.58 13.97
CA ASN A 34 -0.34 4.72 13.21
C ASN A 34 0.88 4.30 12.38
N GLU A 35 0.94 4.74 11.13
CA GLU A 35 1.98 4.35 10.19
C GLU A 35 3.40 4.65 10.71
N ALA A 36 3.61 5.85 11.27
CA ALA A 36 4.90 6.25 11.84
C ALA A 36 5.36 5.32 12.98
N ASP A 37 4.42 4.81 13.79
CA ASP A 37 4.70 3.90 14.89
C ASP A 37 4.99 2.46 14.38
N ILE A 38 4.33 2.03 13.29
CA ILE A 38 4.57 0.73 12.66
C ILE A 38 5.90 0.70 11.92
N LEU A 39 6.16 1.67 11.05
CA LEU A 39 7.29 1.63 10.13
C LEU A 39 8.64 1.92 10.81
N SER A 40 8.63 2.36 12.07
CA SER A 40 9.85 2.65 12.83
C SER A 40 10.33 1.51 13.73
N SER A 41 9.55 0.44 13.89
CA SER A 41 9.88 -0.65 14.82
C SER A 41 10.08 -1.99 14.11
N PRO A 42 11.01 -2.85 14.59
CA PRO A 42 11.19 -4.19 14.03
C PRO A 42 9.90 -5.02 14.05
N ARG A 43 9.11 -4.92 15.12
CA ARG A 43 7.85 -5.63 15.28
C ARG A 43 6.78 -5.13 14.29
N GLY A 44 6.66 -3.81 14.12
CA GLY A 44 5.73 -3.23 13.16
C GLY A 44 6.08 -3.62 11.73
N LEU A 45 7.35 -3.51 11.34
CA LEU A 45 7.84 -3.94 10.03
C LEU A 45 7.63 -5.44 9.79
N THR A 46 7.83 -6.28 10.80
CA THR A 46 7.50 -7.72 10.71
C THR A 46 6.00 -7.93 10.45
N GLY A 47 5.13 -7.18 11.12
CA GLY A 47 3.68 -7.23 10.89
C GLY A 47 3.28 -6.85 9.47
N VAL A 48 3.87 -5.78 8.92
CA VAL A 48 3.67 -5.38 7.51
C VAL A 48 4.16 -6.47 6.57
N THR A 49 5.32 -7.06 6.85
CA THR A 49 5.92 -8.13 6.05
C THR A 49 5.03 -9.38 5.97
N VAL A 50 4.43 -9.80 7.09
CA VAL A 50 3.43 -10.89 7.11
C VAL A 50 2.16 -10.49 6.34
N GLY A 51 1.80 -9.20 6.38
CA GLY A 51 0.72 -8.63 5.58
C GLY A 51 0.92 -8.82 4.08
N LEU A 52 2.15 -8.75 3.57
CA LEU A 52 2.47 -9.00 2.15
C LEU A 52 1.99 -10.37 1.69
N GLN A 53 2.36 -11.42 2.44
CA GLN A 53 1.93 -12.79 2.14
C GLN A 53 0.41 -12.93 2.21
N ARG A 54 -0.22 -12.30 3.20
CA ARG A 54 -1.69 -12.33 3.33
C ARG A 54 -2.35 -11.73 2.10
N VAL A 55 -1.93 -10.55 1.65
CA VAL A 55 -2.50 -9.91 0.45
C VAL A 55 -2.20 -10.74 -0.80
N TYR A 56 -1.03 -11.35 -0.89
CA TYR A 56 -0.65 -12.18 -2.02
C TYR A 56 -1.51 -13.46 -2.13
N ALA A 57 -1.73 -14.17 -1.01
CA ALA A 57 -2.27 -15.53 -1.03
C ALA A 57 -3.73 -15.68 -0.53
N SER A 58 -4.26 -14.73 0.25
CA SER A 58 -5.47 -14.98 1.02
C SER A 58 -6.76 -14.66 0.26
N GLY A 59 -7.54 -15.70 -0.02
CA GLY A 59 -8.94 -15.60 -0.47
C GLY A 59 -9.11 -15.05 -1.88
N ARG A 60 -10.37 -14.73 -2.23
CA ARG A 60 -10.75 -14.28 -3.58
C ARG A 60 -10.13 -12.92 -3.99
N LEU A 61 -9.75 -12.10 -3.01
CA LEU A 61 -9.08 -10.83 -3.28
C LEU A 61 -7.58 -10.99 -3.53
N GLY A 62 -6.99 -12.13 -3.13
CA GLY A 62 -5.56 -12.36 -3.21
C GLY A 62 -5.04 -12.46 -4.65
N ILE A 63 -3.78 -12.10 -4.85
CA ILE A 63 -3.11 -12.11 -6.16
C ILE A 63 -3.13 -13.52 -6.77
N ILE A 64 -2.81 -14.56 -5.99
CA ILE A 64 -2.80 -15.96 -6.48
C ILE A 64 -4.15 -16.34 -7.06
N TYR A 65 -5.24 -16.12 -6.32
CA TYR A 65 -6.59 -16.49 -6.78
C TYR A 65 -6.92 -15.78 -8.09
N ASN A 66 -6.71 -14.46 -8.15
CA ASN A 66 -7.07 -13.67 -9.31
C ASN A 66 -6.19 -13.99 -10.52
N ALA A 67 -4.89 -14.24 -10.31
CA ALA A 67 -3.98 -14.64 -11.38
C ALA A 67 -4.33 -16.01 -11.95
N VAL A 68 -4.60 -17.02 -11.10
CA VAL A 68 -5.01 -18.36 -11.55
C VAL A 68 -6.36 -18.32 -12.25
N THR A 69 -7.33 -17.57 -11.68
CA THR A 69 -8.68 -17.46 -12.27
C THR A 69 -8.63 -16.77 -13.62
N ALA A 70 -7.91 -15.65 -13.74
CA ALA A 70 -7.74 -14.93 -15.00
C ALA A 70 -7.09 -15.83 -16.06
N ASN A 71 -5.94 -16.43 -15.74
CA ASN A 71 -5.23 -17.32 -16.67
C ASN A 71 -6.09 -18.52 -17.07
N GLY A 72 -6.74 -19.18 -16.12
CA GLY A 72 -7.51 -20.38 -16.40
C GLY A 72 -8.68 -20.13 -17.36
N PHE A 73 -9.40 -19.01 -17.21
CA PHE A 73 -10.50 -18.68 -18.12
C PHE A 73 -10.02 -18.24 -19.50
N VAL A 74 -8.96 -17.43 -19.61
CA VAL A 74 -8.49 -16.96 -20.93
C VAL A 74 -7.77 -18.04 -21.74
N THR A 75 -7.26 -19.08 -21.08
CA THR A 75 -6.60 -20.25 -21.71
C THR A 75 -7.53 -21.45 -21.88
N ASN A 76 -8.77 -21.38 -21.38
CA ASN A 76 -9.73 -22.49 -21.33
C ASN A 76 -9.24 -23.71 -20.51
N GLU A 77 -8.39 -23.50 -19.50
CA GLU A 77 -7.96 -24.55 -18.56
C GLU A 77 -9.05 -24.89 -17.52
N ILE A 78 -9.98 -23.96 -17.26
CA ILE A 78 -11.09 -24.14 -16.32
C ILE A 78 -12.44 -23.84 -16.98
N LEU A 79 -13.50 -24.51 -16.51
CA LEU A 79 -14.86 -24.35 -17.01
C LEU A 79 -15.70 -23.44 -16.11
N LEU A 80 -16.47 -22.54 -16.72
CA LEU A 80 -17.43 -21.71 -15.99
C LEU A 80 -18.68 -22.53 -15.62
N LEU A 81 -18.88 -22.76 -14.33
CA LEU A 81 -20.04 -23.53 -13.84
C LEU A 81 -21.27 -22.68 -13.53
N ASN A 82 -21.09 -21.36 -13.31
CA ASN A 82 -22.18 -20.45 -12.96
C ASN A 82 -22.02 -19.11 -13.70
N GLN A 83 -22.96 -18.81 -14.60
CA GLN A 83 -22.98 -17.55 -15.35
C GLN A 83 -23.26 -16.31 -14.46
N GLY A 84 -23.79 -16.50 -13.25
CA GLY A 84 -23.94 -15.43 -12.26
C GLY A 84 -22.61 -14.90 -11.72
N ASN A 85 -21.51 -15.64 -11.92
CA ASN A 85 -20.15 -15.16 -11.66
C ASN A 85 -19.71 -14.26 -12.82
N LEU A 86 -20.24 -13.04 -12.85
CA LEU A 86 -20.06 -12.13 -13.99
C LEU A 86 -18.58 -11.88 -14.36
N PRO A 87 -17.65 -11.62 -13.43
CA PRO A 87 -16.24 -11.41 -13.78
C PRO A 87 -15.61 -12.62 -14.48
N GLU A 88 -15.94 -13.82 -14.03
CA GLU A 88 -15.52 -15.09 -14.60
C GLU A 88 -16.19 -15.32 -15.98
N LEU A 89 -17.47 -14.99 -16.13
CA LEU A 89 -18.19 -15.05 -17.40
C LEU A 89 -17.58 -14.11 -18.45
N GLN A 90 -17.24 -12.88 -18.05
CA GLN A 90 -16.57 -11.91 -18.92
C GLN A 90 -15.23 -12.48 -19.40
N LEU A 91 -14.42 -13.08 -18.52
CA LEU A 91 -13.14 -13.68 -18.91
C LEU A 91 -13.32 -14.89 -19.82
N SER A 92 -14.32 -15.74 -19.56
CA SER A 92 -14.63 -16.90 -20.40
C SER A 92 -15.19 -16.52 -21.77
N THR A 93 -15.84 -15.35 -21.90
CA THR A 93 -16.41 -14.87 -23.17
C THR A 93 -15.38 -14.04 -23.96
N GLY A 94 -14.56 -13.25 -23.26
CA GLY A 94 -13.52 -12.42 -23.83
C GLY A 94 -14.03 -11.19 -24.60
N GLY A 95 -13.12 -10.54 -25.32
CA GLY A 95 -13.41 -9.40 -26.19
C GLY A 95 -14.05 -8.21 -25.46
N ALA A 96 -15.08 -7.61 -26.07
CA ALA A 96 -15.76 -6.43 -25.54
C ALA A 96 -16.54 -6.66 -24.24
N THR A 97 -16.70 -7.92 -23.81
CA THR A 97 -17.37 -8.24 -22.54
C THR A 97 -16.46 -8.01 -21.32
N VAL A 98 -15.14 -8.00 -21.52
CA VAL A 98 -14.15 -7.70 -20.48
C VAL A 98 -13.99 -6.19 -20.41
N ASP A 99 -14.65 -5.56 -19.43
CA ASP A 99 -14.60 -4.11 -19.21
C ASP A 99 -13.86 -3.73 -17.91
N GLY A 100 -13.75 -2.43 -17.67
CA GLY A 100 -13.08 -1.87 -16.50
C GLY A 100 -13.74 -2.18 -15.15
N THR A 101 -14.91 -2.82 -15.13
CA THR A 101 -15.60 -3.23 -13.90
C THR A 101 -15.28 -4.68 -13.50
N ASN A 102 -14.50 -5.40 -14.30
CA ASN A 102 -14.12 -6.79 -14.00
C ASN A 102 -13.35 -6.87 -12.66
N THR A 103 -14.02 -7.43 -11.64
CA THR A 103 -13.46 -7.43 -10.29
C THR A 103 -12.24 -8.34 -10.13
N ILE A 104 -12.05 -9.36 -10.97
CA ILE A 104 -10.86 -10.22 -10.92
C ILE A 104 -9.62 -9.41 -11.34
N LEU A 105 -9.71 -8.73 -12.48
CA LEU A 105 -8.63 -7.88 -12.98
C LEU A 105 -8.35 -6.70 -12.05
N ASN A 106 -9.40 -6.07 -11.52
CA ASN A 106 -9.26 -4.99 -10.55
C ASN A 106 -8.56 -5.45 -9.26
N ASN A 107 -8.96 -6.61 -8.71
CA ASN A 107 -8.33 -7.15 -7.50
C ASN A 107 -6.86 -7.53 -7.74
N LEU A 108 -6.55 -8.10 -8.90
CA LEU A 108 -5.18 -8.42 -9.29
C LEU A 108 -4.31 -7.16 -9.31
N TRP A 109 -4.76 -6.12 -10.00
CA TRP A 109 -4.05 -4.85 -10.09
C TRP A 109 -3.89 -4.16 -8.73
N THR A 110 -4.98 -4.00 -7.99
CA THR A 110 -4.97 -3.26 -6.72
C THR A 110 -4.16 -3.97 -5.64
N SER A 111 -4.27 -5.30 -5.56
CA SER A 111 -3.51 -6.10 -4.59
C SER A 111 -2.02 -6.13 -4.92
N ALA A 112 -1.64 -6.26 -6.19
CA ALA A 112 -0.24 -6.20 -6.62
C ALA A 112 0.40 -4.86 -6.27
N ASN A 113 -0.27 -3.75 -6.59
CA ASN A 113 0.20 -2.41 -6.22
C ASN A 113 0.30 -2.23 -4.71
N LYS A 114 -0.63 -2.81 -3.93
CA LYS A 114 -0.56 -2.76 -2.47
C LYS A 114 0.64 -3.51 -1.91
N VAL A 115 0.94 -4.70 -2.44
CA VAL A 115 2.12 -5.50 -2.06
C VAL A 115 3.40 -4.73 -2.38
N ILE A 116 3.50 -4.15 -3.58
CA ILE A 116 4.66 -3.34 -3.98
C ILE A 116 4.86 -2.17 -3.00
N TYR A 117 3.80 -1.41 -2.73
CA TYR A 117 3.83 -0.26 -1.82
C TYR A 117 4.29 -0.64 -0.40
N ASP A 118 3.69 -1.69 0.18
CA ASP A 118 4.04 -2.14 1.53
C ASP A 118 5.47 -2.71 1.58
N ALA A 119 5.88 -3.44 0.54
CA ALA A 119 7.22 -4.00 0.46
C ALA A 119 8.27 -2.90 0.35
N ASP A 120 8.02 -1.84 -0.41
CA ASP A 120 8.89 -0.66 -0.47
C ASP A 120 9.04 0.00 0.90
N ASN A 121 7.94 0.13 1.64
CA ASN A 121 7.98 0.64 3.00
C ASN A 121 8.80 -0.25 3.93
N VAL A 122 8.69 -1.58 3.81
CA VAL A 122 9.49 -2.52 4.60
C VAL A 122 10.97 -2.40 4.23
N ILE A 123 11.32 -2.43 2.95
CA ILE A 123 12.71 -2.40 2.47
C ILE A 123 13.40 -1.10 2.93
N ASN A 124 12.76 0.04 2.71
CA ASN A 124 13.33 1.36 3.01
C ASN A 124 13.52 1.60 4.51
N ASN A 125 12.59 1.12 5.35
CA ASN A 125 12.66 1.35 6.79
C ASN A 125 13.46 0.28 7.53
N SER A 126 13.47 -0.97 7.04
CA SER A 126 14.29 -2.04 7.62
C SER A 126 15.79 -1.71 7.55
N ALA A 127 16.23 -1.03 6.49
CA ALA A 127 17.63 -0.57 6.35
C ALA A 127 18.10 0.32 7.52
N LYS A 128 17.17 1.00 8.20
CA LYS A 128 17.44 1.92 9.32
C LYS A 128 17.53 1.20 10.68
N LEU A 129 17.15 -0.08 10.75
CA LEU A 129 17.18 -0.83 12.01
C LEU A 129 18.63 -1.08 12.49
N GLY A 130 18.80 -1.10 13.81
CA GLY A 130 20.09 -1.38 14.45
C GLY A 130 20.51 -2.84 14.27
N ASP A 131 19.59 -3.79 14.45
CA ASP A 131 19.83 -5.21 14.23
C ASP A 131 19.85 -5.53 12.73
N LYS A 132 21.04 -5.84 12.23
CA LYS A 132 21.27 -6.11 10.80
C LYS A 132 20.77 -7.49 10.36
N SER A 133 20.67 -8.45 11.27
CA SER A 133 20.12 -9.78 10.95
C SER A 133 18.59 -9.71 10.76
N VAL A 134 17.91 -8.93 11.60
CA VAL A 134 16.48 -8.67 11.43
C VAL A 134 16.24 -7.84 10.16
N ALA A 135 17.04 -6.80 9.94
CA ALA A 135 16.92 -5.96 8.75
C ALA A 135 17.08 -6.77 7.45
N SER A 136 18.11 -7.63 7.35
CA SER A 136 18.35 -8.42 6.13
C SER A 136 17.21 -9.40 5.86
N SER A 137 16.67 -10.03 6.90
CA SER A 137 15.55 -10.98 6.77
C SER A 137 14.28 -10.29 6.27
N LEU A 138 13.96 -9.12 6.82
CA LEU A 138 12.80 -8.32 6.39
C LEU A 138 12.95 -7.84 4.94
N ILE A 139 14.14 -7.32 4.59
CA ILE A 139 14.44 -6.87 3.23
C ILE A 139 14.31 -8.03 2.24
N ALA A 140 14.90 -9.19 2.54
CA ALA A 140 14.85 -10.35 1.65
C ALA A 140 13.41 -10.81 1.41
N TYR A 141 12.62 -10.97 2.49
CA TYR A 141 11.24 -11.42 2.39
C TYR A 141 10.35 -10.43 1.61
N ALA A 142 10.45 -9.14 1.95
CA ALA A 142 9.71 -8.09 1.24
C ALA A 142 10.11 -8.00 -0.23
N SER A 143 11.40 -8.19 -0.56
CA SER A 143 11.88 -8.15 -1.95
C SER A 143 11.32 -9.29 -2.80
N ILE A 144 11.17 -10.49 -2.22
CA ILE A 144 10.54 -11.63 -2.91
C ILE A 144 9.08 -11.28 -3.24
N PHE A 145 8.30 -10.85 -2.25
CA PHE A 145 6.88 -10.51 -2.48
C PHE A 145 6.69 -9.29 -3.39
N LYS A 146 7.62 -8.34 -3.39
CA LYS A 146 7.60 -7.22 -4.34
C LYS A 146 7.78 -7.69 -5.80
N ALA A 147 8.61 -8.70 -6.00
CA ALA A 147 8.94 -9.21 -7.33
C ALA A 147 7.89 -10.18 -7.88
N LEU A 148 7.16 -10.86 -6.99
CA LEU A 148 6.01 -11.72 -7.31
C LEU A 148 4.76 -10.93 -7.68
#